data_AF-A0A845LPD0-F1
#
_entry.id   AF-A0A845LPD0-F1
#
_cell.length_a   1.000
_cell.length_b   1.000
_cell.length_c   1.000
_cell.angle_alpha   90.00
_cell.angle_beta   90.00
_cell.angle_gamma   90.00
#
_symmetry.space_group_name_H-M   'P 1'
#
loop_
_entity.id
_entity.type
_entity.pdbx_description
1 polymer ?
#
loop_
_entity_poly.entity_id
_entity_poly.type
_entity_poly.pdbx_seq_one_letter_code
_entity_poly.pdbx_strand_id
1 'polypeptide(L)'
;MRILTDEQKTKAIEYIKFKLLEDKWPFFSDAQIEMLLENNLNAQDLAVYEGLTAKSRVDSIELPGGLKKPSNREYWLTMANEMKRKIAAAIEAGAYEDILDEMKSAGMLGEFKTSGSGGGFYSMARVDHI
;
A
#
# COMPACT_ATOMS: atom_id res chain seq x y z
N MET A 1 3.55 8.33 14.98
CA MET A 1 3.20 8.66 13.58
C MET A 1 4.28 9.57 13.02
N ARG A 2 4.85 9.24 11.85
CA ARG A 2 5.89 10.04 11.20
C ARG A 2 5.34 11.44 10.87
N ILE A 3 6.11 12.49 11.16
CA ILE A 3 5.74 13.87 10.82
C ILE A 3 6.52 14.26 9.56
N LEU A 4 5.81 14.73 8.55
CA LEU A 4 6.39 15.22 7.30
C LEU A 4 6.35 16.75 7.28
N THR A 5 7.37 17.37 6.68
CA THR A 5 7.26 18.76 6.24
C THR A 5 6.27 18.88 5.08
N ASP A 6 5.78 20.08 4.79
CA ASP A 6 4.87 20.31 3.65
C ASP A 6 5.49 19.87 2.31
N GLU A 7 6.81 20.10 2.13
CA GLU A 7 7.55 19.66 0.96
C GLU A 7 7.61 18.12 0.87
N GLN A 8 7.88 17.44 1.99
CA GLN A 8 7.91 15.98 2.05
C GLN A 8 6.51 15.39 1.80
N LYS A 9 5.47 15.99 2.38
CA LYS A 9 4.07 15.58 2.17
C LYS A 9 3.68 15.72 0.70
N THR A 10 4.05 16.84 0.07
CA THR A 10 3.80 17.09 -1.36
C THR A 10 4.47 16.02 -2.24
N LYS A 11 5.77 15.76 -2.01
CA LYS A 11 6.51 14.72 -2.74
C LYS A 11 5.91 13.32 -2.54
N ALA A 12 5.46 13.01 -1.32
CA ALA A 12 4.82 11.74 -1.03
C ALA A 12 3.49 11.57 -1.77
N ILE A 13 2.66 12.62 -1.82
CA ILE A 13 1.40 12.63 -2.58
C ILE A 13 1.66 12.42 -4.08
N GLU A 14 2.64 13.13 -4.66
CA GLU A 14 3.02 12.96 -6.07
C GLU A 14 3.52 11.54 -6.35
N TYR A 15 4.32 10.97 -5.44
CA TYR A 15 4.77 9.59 -5.54
C TYR A 15 3.60 8.60 -5.52
N ILE A 16 2.64 8.78 -4.61
CA ILE A 16 1.44 7.93 -4.53
C ILE A 16 0.63 8.04 -5.82
N LYS A 17 0.35 9.26 -6.30
CA LYS A 17 -0.36 9.51 -7.58
C LYS A 17 0.33 8.79 -8.75
N PHE A 18 1.65 8.90 -8.83
CA PHE A 18 2.44 8.25 -9.86
C PHE A 18 2.34 6.73 -9.79
N LYS A 19 2.53 6.14 -8.61
CA LYS A 19 2.49 4.67 -8.43
C LYS A 19 1.09 4.08 -8.64
N LEU A 20 0.06 4.82 -8.27
CA LEU A 20 -1.33 4.44 -8.51
C LEU A 20 -1.80 4.76 -9.94
N LEU A 21 -0.98 5.44 -10.74
CA LEU A 21 -1.28 5.80 -12.12
C LEU A 21 -2.54 6.68 -12.23
N GLU A 22 -2.70 7.63 -11.29
CA GLU A 22 -3.87 8.51 -11.20
C GLU A 22 -3.99 9.47 -12.40
N ASP A 23 -2.90 9.74 -13.13
CA ASP A 23 -2.93 10.45 -14.42
C ASP A 23 -3.74 9.65 -15.47
N LYS A 24 -3.45 8.35 -15.59
CA LYS A 24 -4.01 7.50 -16.65
C LYS A 24 -5.35 6.90 -16.28
N TRP A 25 -5.48 6.50 -15.02
CA TRP A 25 -6.65 5.81 -14.48
C TRP A 25 -7.05 6.40 -13.13
N PRO A 26 -7.63 7.61 -13.14
CA PRO A 26 -8.11 8.27 -11.93
C PRO A 26 -9.06 7.37 -11.15
N PHE A 27 -8.80 7.24 -9.85
CA PHE A 27 -9.58 6.45 -8.91
C PHE A 27 -9.75 7.18 -7.59
N PHE A 28 -8.69 7.86 -7.13
CA PHE A 28 -8.70 8.64 -5.89
C PHE A 28 -8.68 10.13 -6.20
N SER A 29 -9.44 10.91 -5.45
CA SER A 29 -9.26 12.36 -5.40
C SER A 29 -8.00 12.73 -4.62
N ASP A 30 -7.51 13.95 -4.79
CA ASP A 30 -6.36 14.47 -4.04
C ASP A 30 -6.55 14.36 -2.52
N ALA A 31 -7.73 14.70 -2.02
CA ALA A 31 -8.08 14.55 -0.61
C ALA A 31 -8.06 13.08 -0.16
N GLN A 32 -8.51 12.14 -1.02
CA GLN A 32 -8.43 10.72 -0.70
C GLN A 32 -6.98 10.21 -0.67
N ILE A 33 -6.09 10.75 -1.51
CA ILE A 33 -4.66 10.41 -1.49
C ILE A 33 -3.99 10.97 -0.24
N GLU A 34 -4.34 12.18 0.19
CA GLU A 34 -3.88 12.75 1.46
C GLU A 34 -4.31 11.88 2.64
N MET A 35 -5.59 11.51 2.71
CA MET A 35 -6.09 10.60 3.74
C MET A 35 -5.41 9.22 3.68
N LEU A 36 -5.14 8.71 2.47
CA LEU A 36 -4.45 7.43 2.30
C LEU A 36 -3.03 7.49 2.86
N LEU A 37 -2.31 8.59 2.66
CA LEU A 37 -0.98 8.82 3.24
C LEU A 37 -1.05 8.89 4.77
N GLU A 38 -1.98 9.67 5.31
CA GLU A 38 -2.12 9.87 6.77
C GLU A 38 -2.52 8.58 7.50
N ASN A 39 -3.47 7.82 6.95
CA ASN A 39 -3.89 6.53 7.49
C ASN A 39 -2.80 5.45 7.46
N ASN A 40 -1.76 5.68 6.64
CA ASN A 40 -0.62 4.79 6.48
C ASN A 40 0.64 5.35 7.14
N LEU A 41 0.47 6.02 8.29
CA LEU A 41 1.55 6.51 9.16
C LEU A 41 2.50 7.47 8.43
N ASN A 42 2.01 8.17 7.41
CA ASN A 42 2.82 9.00 6.50
C ASN A 42 3.96 8.23 5.81
N ALA A 43 3.80 6.92 5.62
CA ALA A 43 4.67 6.08 4.82
C ALA A 43 4.06 5.87 3.42
N GLN A 44 4.61 6.57 2.44
CA GLN A 44 4.11 6.57 1.06
C GLN A 44 4.04 5.17 0.42
N ASP A 45 4.97 4.25 0.73
CA ASP A 45 4.92 2.90 0.16
C ASP A 45 3.77 2.06 0.75
N LEU A 46 3.47 2.24 2.05
CA LEU A 46 2.31 1.62 2.70
C LEU A 46 1.01 2.14 2.08
N ALA A 47 0.93 3.46 1.87
CA ALA A 47 -0.20 4.10 1.21
C ALA A 47 -0.39 3.57 -0.22
N VAL A 48 0.69 3.42 -0.99
CA VAL A 48 0.63 2.82 -2.34
C VAL A 48 0.13 1.38 -2.28
N TYR A 49 0.63 0.57 -1.34
CA TYR A 49 0.17 -0.82 -1.18
C TYR A 49 -1.34 -0.90 -0.92
N GLU A 50 -1.84 -0.07 0.00
CA GLU A 50 -3.27 0.00 0.31
C GLU A 50 -4.09 0.50 -0.89
N GLY A 51 -3.61 1.52 -1.60
CA GLY A 51 -4.24 2.05 -2.81
C GLY A 51 -4.36 1.01 -3.93
N LEU A 52 -3.31 0.24 -4.19
CA LEU A 52 -3.32 -0.84 -5.19
C LEU A 52 -4.31 -1.95 -4.81
N THR A 53 -4.34 -2.32 -3.54
CA THR A 53 -5.32 -3.28 -3.00
C THR A 53 -6.75 -2.77 -3.18
N ALA A 54 -6.99 -1.48 -2.93
CA ALA A 54 -8.31 -0.89 -3.14
C ALA A 54 -8.71 -0.90 -4.62
N LYS A 55 -7.79 -0.56 -5.54
CA LYS A 55 -8.04 -0.66 -6.99
C LYS A 55 -8.34 -2.09 -7.44
N SER A 56 -7.73 -3.10 -6.83
CA SER A 56 -7.99 -4.50 -7.18
C SER A 56 -9.36 -5.01 -6.76
N ARG A 57 -10.05 -4.34 -5.82
CA ARG A 57 -11.39 -4.75 -5.36
C ARG A 57 -12.49 -4.43 -6.37
N VAL A 58 -12.25 -3.52 -7.30
CA VAL A 58 -13.21 -3.20 -8.37
C VAL A 58 -13.04 -4.20 -9.51
N ASP A 59 -13.50 -5.42 -9.27
CA ASP A 59 -13.22 -6.60 -10.10
C ASP A 59 -14.12 -6.68 -11.36
N SER A 60 -15.32 -6.12 -11.32
CA SER A 60 -16.18 -5.85 -12.49
C SER A 60 -17.45 -5.14 -12.04
N ILE A 61 -18.04 -4.32 -12.90
CA ILE A 61 -19.42 -3.83 -12.72
C ILE A 61 -20.24 -4.48 -13.84
N GLU A 62 -21.26 -5.24 -13.48
CA GLU A 62 -22.30 -5.64 -14.43
C GLU A 62 -23.23 -4.45 -14.64
N LEU A 63 -23.22 -3.89 -15.85
CA LEU A 63 -24.15 -2.85 -16.22
C LEU A 63 -25.45 -3.48 -16.75
N PRO A 64 -26.62 -2.81 -16.59
CA PRO A 64 -27.87 -3.25 -17.20
C PRO A 64 -27.68 -3.50 -18.71
N GLY A 65 -28.15 -4.64 -19.22
CA GLY A 65 -28.01 -5.01 -20.63
C GLY A 65 -26.79 -5.88 -20.97
N GLY A 66 -26.10 -6.45 -19.97
CA GLY A 66 -25.07 -7.49 -20.21
C GLY A 66 -23.68 -6.97 -20.60
N LEU A 67 -23.44 -5.66 -20.46
CA LEU A 67 -22.12 -5.06 -20.64
C LEU A 67 -21.22 -5.40 -19.44
N LYS A 68 -20.13 -6.15 -19.70
CA LYS A 68 -19.09 -6.46 -18.72
C LYS A 68 -17.81 -5.69 -19.05
N LYS A 69 -17.30 -4.93 -18.09
CA LYS A 69 -15.93 -4.40 -18.14
C LYS A 69 -14.94 -5.54 -17.83
N PRO A 70 -13.85 -5.71 -18.59
CA PRO A 70 -12.78 -6.65 -18.24
C PRO A 70 -12.25 -6.37 -16.83
N SER A 71 -12.04 -7.42 -16.04
CA SER A 71 -11.42 -7.29 -14.72
C SER A 71 -10.02 -6.74 -14.85
N ASN A 72 -9.67 -5.78 -13.99
CA ASN A 72 -8.31 -5.27 -13.81
C ASN A 72 -7.72 -5.72 -12.46
N ARG A 73 -8.39 -6.63 -11.74
CA ARG A 73 -8.00 -7.10 -10.40
C ARG A 73 -6.59 -7.68 -10.39
N GLU A 74 -6.28 -8.58 -11.33
CA GLU A 74 -4.99 -9.26 -11.39
C GLU A 74 -3.83 -8.30 -11.66
N TYR A 75 -4.06 -7.26 -12.48
CA TYR A 75 -3.07 -6.23 -12.73
C TYR A 75 -2.70 -5.48 -11.45
N TRP A 76 -3.71 -5.00 -10.71
CA TRP A 76 -3.49 -4.25 -9.48
C TRP A 76 -2.93 -5.12 -8.35
N LEU A 77 -3.35 -6.39 -8.24
CA LEU A 77 -2.81 -7.35 -7.27
C LEU A 77 -1.34 -7.66 -7.53
N THR A 78 -0.94 -7.79 -8.80
CA THR A 78 0.47 -7.99 -9.16
C THR A 78 1.33 -6.84 -8.63
N MET A 79 0.92 -5.60 -8.87
CA MET A 79 1.62 -4.41 -8.37
C MET A 79 1.62 -4.34 -6.83
N ALA A 80 0.49 -4.67 -6.18
CA ALA A 80 0.40 -4.68 -4.73
C ALA A 80 1.38 -5.70 -4.11
N ASN A 81 1.48 -6.89 -4.69
CA ASN A 81 2.41 -7.93 -4.24
C ASN A 81 3.89 -7.51 -4.39
N GLU A 82 4.23 -6.81 -5.47
CA GLU A 82 5.57 -6.23 -5.63
C GLU A 82 5.88 -5.21 -4.54
N MET A 83 4.92 -4.33 -4.22
CA MET A 83 5.05 -3.35 -3.14
C MET A 83 5.19 -4.03 -1.78
N LYS A 84 4.40 -5.06 -1.49
CA LYS A 84 4.49 -5.87 -0.26
C LYS A 84 5.90 -6.40 -0.04
N ARG A 85 6.54 -6.93 -1.08
CA ARG A 85 7.93 -7.44 -1.02
C ARG A 85 8.94 -6.33 -0.77
N LYS A 86 8.80 -5.17 -1.43
CA LYS A 86 9.69 -4.02 -1.24
C LYS A 86 9.59 -3.45 0.18
N ILE A 87 8.37 -3.36 0.72
CA ILE A 87 8.13 -2.91 2.10
C ILE A 87 8.78 -3.87 3.09
N ALA A 88 8.60 -5.19 2.92
CA ALA A 88 9.24 -6.18 3.79
C ALA A 88 10.77 -6.05 3.80
N ALA A 89 11.40 -5.95 2.63
CA ALA A 89 12.84 -5.74 2.52
C ALA A 89 13.31 -4.40 3.13
N ALA A 90 12.50 -3.34 2.98
CA ALA A 90 12.80 -2.04 3.57
C ALA A 90 12.69 -2.05 5.10
N ILE A 91 11.74 -2.81 5.66
CA ILE A 91 11.64 -3.05 7.11
C ILE A 91 12.89 -3.79 7.61
N GLU A 92 13.31 -4.85 6.91
CA GLU A 92 14.53 -5.61 7.25
C GLU A 92 15.79 -4.73 7.19
N ALA A 93 15.82 -3.78 6.26
CA ALA A 93 16.90 -2.80 6.12
C ALA A 93 16.82 -1.62 7.11
N GLY A 94 15.83 -1.58 8.00
CA GLY A 94 15.69 -0.53 9.02
C GLY A 94 15.05 0.78 8.52
N ALA A 95 14.52 0.83 7.29
CA ALA A 95 13.98 2.07 6.70
C ALA A 95 12.67 2.58 7.38
N TYR A 96 12.08 1.75 8.24
CA TYR A 96 10.82 2.03 8.95
C TYR A 96 10.95 1.90 10.47
N GLU A 97 12.18 1.94 11.00
CA GLU A 97 12.42 1.84 12.45
C GLU A 97 11.65 2.90 13.26
N ASP A 98 11.51 4.11 12.71
CA ASP A 98 10.82 5.24 13.34
C ASP A 98 9.30 5.08 13.47
N ILE A 99 8.70 4.13 12.74
CA ILE A 99 7.26 3.84 12.80
C ILE A 99 6.94 2.36 13.07
N LEU A 100 7.96 1.55 13.36
CA LEU A 100 7.81 0.09 13.43
C LEU A 100 6.83 -0.33 14.53
N ASP A 101 6.85 0.35 15.67
CA ASP A 101 5.96 0.04 16.78
C ASP A 101 4.51 0.44 16.47
N GLU A 102 4.27 1.59 15.84
CA GLU A 102 2.94 1.94 15.36
C GLU A 102 2.44 0.96 14.29
N MET A 103 3.30 0.48 13.39
CA MET A 103 2.94 -0.53 12.40
C MET A 103 2.49 -1.83 13.05
N LYS A 104 3.16 -2.27 14.14
CA LYS A 104 2.74 -3.44 14.94
C LYS A 104 1.40 -3.18 15.62
N SER A 105 1.26 -2.06 16.33
CA SER A 105 0.04 -1.71 17.06
C SER A 105 -1.18 -1.55 16.14
N ALA A 106 -0.96 -1.09 14.90
CA ALA A 106 -2.00 -0.96 13.88
C ALA A 106 -2.29 -2.28 13.12
N GLY A 107 -1.65 -3.39 13.48
CA GLY A 107 -1.80 -4.68 12.82
C GLY A 107 -1.40 -4.67 11.35
N MET A 108 -0.48 -3.78 10.95
CA MET A 108 0.01 -3.71 9.57
C MET A 108 1.08 -4.78 9.29
N LEU A 109 1.75 -5.25 10.36
CA LEU A 109 2.73 -6.32 10.32
C LEU A 109 2.10 -7.63 10.81
N GLY A 110 2.42 -8.72 10.12
CA GLY A 110 2.11 -10.08 10.51
C GLY A 110 3.19 -10.66 11.42
N GLU A 111 3.13 -11.97 11.63
CA GLU A 111 4.08 -12.66 12.50
C GLU A 111 5.53 -12.41 12.07
N PHE A 112 6.38 -12.13 13.05
CA PHE A 112 7.82 -12.09 12.90
C PHE A 112 8.34 -13.53 12.82
N LYS A 113 8.92 -13.91 11.68
CA LYS A 113 9.49 -15.24 11.48
C LYS A 113 11.00 -15.18 11.66
N THR A 114 11.55 -16.02 12.53
CA THR A 114 12.99 -16.19 12.63
C THR A 114 13.46 -17.17 11.55
N SER A 115 14.36 -16.74 10.67
CA SER A 115 15.13 -17.71 9.88
C SER A 115 16.25 -18.26 10.77
N GLY A 116 16.53 -19.57 10.68
CA GLY A 116 17.50 -20.27 11.54
C GLY A 116 18.96 -19.77 11.44
N SER A 117 19.22 -18.73 10.65
CA SER A 117 20.51 -18.05 10.50
C SER A 117 20.36 -16.55 10.76
N GLY A 118 20.15 -16.17 12.02
CA GLY A 118 20.39 -14.81 12.54
C GLY A 118 19.52 -13.65 12.02
N GLY A 119 18.69 -13.86 10.99
CA GLY A 119 17.79 -12.84 10.43
C GLY A 119 16.33 -13.22 10.66
N GLY A 120 15.57 -12.38 11.36
CA GLY A 120 14.12 -12.51 11.40
C GLY A 120 13.46 -11.47 10.51
N PHE A 121 12.34 -11.81 9.89
CA PHE A 121 11.61 -10.94 8.98
C PHE A 121 10.14 -10.80 9.39
N TYR A 122 9.60 -9.59 9.21
CA TYR A 122 8.16 -9.35 9.35
C TYR A 122 7.45 -9.74 8.06
N SER A 123 6.37 -10.52 8.17
CA SER A 123 5.39 -10.60 7.09
C SER A 123 4.51 -9.34 7.11
N MET A 124 3.96 -8.90 5.97
CA MET A 124 2.95 -7.84 5.94
C MET A 124 1.57 -8.48 6.13
N ALA A 125 0.84 -8.09 7.19
CA ALA A 125 -0.41 -8.72 7.63
C ALA A 125 -1.60 -8.42 6.72
N ARG A 126 -1.54 -7.38 5.89
CA ARG A 126 -2.70 -6.96 5.11
C ARG A 126 -2.83 -7.78 3.83
N VAL A 127 -3.96 -8.47 3.73
CA VAL A 127 -4.59 -9.20 2.60
C VAL A 127 -4.09 -10.61 2.32
N ASP A 128 -4.47 -11.55 3.19
CA ASP A 128 -4.86 -12.93 2.80
C ASP A 128 -6.26 -13.29 3.36
N HIS A 129 -7.04 -12.30 3.81
CA HIS A 129 -8.42 -12.51 4.28
C HIS A 129 -9.44 -11.93 3.30
N ILE A 130 -9.49 -12.49 2.07
CA ILE A 130 -10.71 -12.62 1.25
C ILE A 130 -10.58 -13.89 0.42
#